data_AF-A0A4Y6UNC4-F1
#
_entry.id   AF-A0A4Y6UNC4-F1
#
_cell.length_a   1.000
_cell.length_b   1.000
_cell.length_c   1.000
_cell.angle_alpha   90.00
_cell.angle_beta   90.00
_cell.angle_gamma   90.00
#
_symmetry.space_group_name_H-M   'P 1'
#
loop_
_entity.id
_entity.type
_entity.pdbx_description
1 polymer ?
#
loop_
_entity_poly.entity_id
_entity_poly.type
_entity_poly.pdbx_seq_one_letter_code
_entity_poly.pdbx_strand_id
1 'polypeptide(L)'
;MSIPSIENCDLHNKAVLLRVDFNVPIKDGEIRDVTRILRALPTIQYLVNASAKIIIISHFGRPKARDNNLSLKNVIDTLSQLLNKKVKFIDDCFGEKVQRAVSVMDAGDIILLENLRFYKEEEQSDSNFAKQLASLADIYVNDAFSCSHRAHASISRITEFLPSYAGFCLQDELKYLEKAVSFKAKPITAIVGGAKISTKIKVLMKLTEKVDYLVLGGAIANNFLSFSKVNIGKSFFQNGVDDLLHNIVETANKNNCKIVVPEDVLVAVNSDYSTSISRRTESILDGDIILDIGPQTLSTISSIIASSKTLLWNGPIGVFEHLAFASGTIGVMKIVSDLTHKGKLTSIIGGGDSLSAISAAGLTDKDFTYVSTGGGAFLDWLSGDEMPGVAALQKRLD
;
A
#
# COMPACT_ATOMS: atom_id res chain seq x y z
N MET A 1 -12.11 13.24 14.35
CA MET A 1 -11.86 14.42 13.51
C MET A 1 -12.41 14.10 12.13
N SER A 2 -13.35 14.88 11.59
CA SER A 2 -14.01 14.54 10.33
C SER A 2 -13.24 15.13 9.15
N ILE A 3 -12.82 14.27 8.22
CA ILE A 3 -12.30 14.71 6.92
C ILE A 3 -13.50 15.00 6.00
N PRO A 4 -13.54 16.16 5.32
CA PRO A 4 -14.63 16.46 4.38
C PRO A 4 -14.72 15.41 3.27
N SER A 5 -15.88 14.76 3.13
CA SER A 5 -16.17 13.84 2.01
C SER A 5 -16.56 14.63 0.77
N ILE A 6 -16.20 14.12 -0.41
CA ILE A 6 -16.69 14.61 -1.71
C ILE A 6 -18.22 14.63 -1.81
N GLU A 7 -18.91 13.83 -0.99
CA GLU A 7 -20.38 13.80 -0.90
C GLU A 7 -20.97 15.07 -0.28
N ASN A 8 -20.17 15.86 0.43
CA ASN A 8 -20.61 17.08 1.12
C ASN A 8 -20.42 18.34 0.26
N CYS A 9 -20.21 18.20 -1.04
CA CYS A 9 -19.87 19.30 -1.94
C CYS A 9 -20.85 19.42 -3.11
N ASP A 10 -21.14 20.66 -3.53
CA ASP A 10 -21.84 20.91 -4.80
C ASP A 10 -20.83 20.83 -5.95
N LEU A 11 -21.05 19.87 -6.84
CA LEU A 11 -20.15 19.49 -7.92
C LEU A 11 -20.69 19.88 -9.30
N HIS A 12 -21.95 20.32 -9.38
CA HIS A 12 -22.60 20.54 -10.66
C HIS A 12 -21.92 21.68 -11.44
N ASN A 13 -21.44 21.36 -12.65
CA ASN A 13 -20.65 22.25 -13.52
C ASN A 13 -19.35 22.79 -12.93
N LYS A 14 -18.90 22.30 -11.77
CA LYS A 14 -17.64 22.69 -11.15
C LYS A 14 -16.45 22.01 -11.81
N ALA A 15 -15.35 22.73 -11.95
CA ALA A 15 -14.07 22.13 -12.29
C ALA A 15 -13.47 21.48 -11.05
N VAL A 16 -13.20 20.18 -11.14
CA VAL A 16 -12.68 19.36 -10.04
C VAL A 16 -11.31 18.84 -10.41
N LEU A 17 -10.31 19.23 -9.63
CA LEU A 17 -8.96 18.67 -9.72
C LEU A 17 -8.88 17.42 -8.85
N LEU A 18 -8.84 16.26 -9.49
CA LEU A 18 -8.85 14.96 -8.85
C LEU A 18 -7.45 14.34 -8.83
N ARG A 19 -6.86 14.19 -7.64
CA ARG A 19 -5.59 13.48 -7.44
C ARG A 19 -5.83 12.00 -7.18
N VAL A 20 -5.36 11.16 -8.10
CA VAL A 20 -5.47 9.68 -8.04
C VAL A 20 -4.10 9.03 -8.11
N ASP A 21 -3.98 7.76 -7.72
CA ASP A 21 -2.75 6.98 -7.94
C ASP A 21 -2.87 6.09 -9.18
N PHE A 22 -2.37 6.56 -10.32
CA PHE A 22 -2.26 5.75 -11.56
C PHE A 22 -0.86 5.21 -11.81
N ASN A 23 -0.03 5.08 -10.76
CA ASN A 23 1.27 4.43 -10.90
C ASN A 23 1.09 2.90 -10.98
N VAL A 24 0.81 2.38 -12.18
CA VAL A 24 0.53 0.97 -12.47
C VAL A 24 1.74 0.27 -13.11
N PRO A 25 1.94 -1.05 -12.89
CA PRO A 25 3.02 -1.77 -13.54
C PRO A 25 2.74 -1.93 -15.05
N ILE A 26 3.64 -1.43 -15.88
CA ILE A 26 3.61 -1.61 -17.34
C ILE A 26 4.75 -2.54 -17.74
N LYS A 27 4.46 -3.51 -18.61
CA LYS A 27 5.46 -4.37 -19.24
C LYS A 27 5.07 -4.59 -20.70
N ASP A 28 6.02 -4.35 -21.60
CA ASP A 28 5.83 -4.44 -23.06
C ASP A 28 4.71 -3.52 -23.59
N GLY A 29 4.57 -2.34 -23.00
CA GLY A 29 3.53 -1.35 -23.36
C GLY A 29 2.14 -1.63 -22.79
N GLU A 30 1.95 -2.76 -22.10
CA GLU A 30 0.67 -3.15 -21.51
C GLU A 30 0.66 -3.00 -19.98
N ILE A 31 -0.48 -2.54 -19.45
CA ILE A 31 -0.73 -2.50 -18.00
C ILE A 31 -0.96 -3.93 -17.50
N ARG A 32 -0.12 -4.39 -16.57
CA ARG A 32 -0.20 -5.75 -16.00
C ARG A 32 -1.16 -5.86 -14.83
N ASP A 33 -1.42 -4.77 -14.14
CA ASP A 33 -2.36 -4.70 -13.02
C ASP A 33 -3.12 -3.38 -13.04
N VAL A 34 -4.45 -3.47 -13.20
CA VAL A 34 -5.37 -2.33 -13.30
C VAL A 34 -6.00 -1.95 -11.95
N THR A 35 -5.65 -2.64 -10.85
CA THR A 35 -6.27 -2.47 -9.52
C THR A 35 -6.32 -1.00 -9.09
N ARG A 36 -5.23 -0.26 -9.28
CA ARG A 36 -5.17 1.16 -8.91
C ARG A 36 -6.11 2.05 -9.73
N ILE A 37 -6.31 1.74 -11.01
CA ILE A 37 -7.26 2.45 -11.86
C ILE A 37 -8.69 2.13 -11.41
N LEU A 38 -8.99 0.85 -11.22
CA LEU A 38 -10.30 0.36 -10.75
C LEU A 38 -10.72 1.04 -9.44
N ARG A 39 -9.79 1.23 -8.50
CA ARG A 39 -10.04 1.88 -7.21
C ARG A 39 -10.43 3.36 -7.31
N ALA A 40 -9.99 4.06 -8.35
CA ALA A 40 -10.37 5.46 -8.57
C ALA A 40 -11.70 5.62 -9.31
N LEU A 41 -12.17 4.55 -9.98
CA LEU A 41 -13.39 4.62 -10.80
C LEU A 41 -14.64 5.05 -10.01
N PRO A 42 -14.90 4.59 -8.77
CA PRO A 42 -16.05 5.05 -8.01
C PRO A 42 -16.09 6.58 -7.86
N THR A 43 -14.94 7.19 -7.54
CA THR A 43 -14.83 8.65 -7.39
C THR A 43 -15.02 9.37 -8.72
N ILE A 44 -14.41 8.86 -9.80
CA ILE A 44 -14.56 9.44 -11.15
C ILE A 44 -16.01 9.35 -11.61
N GLN A 45 -16.66 8.20 -11.44
CA GLN A 45 -18.04 7.99 -11.86
C GLN A 45 -19.01 8.87 -11.09
N TYR A 46 -18.78 9.08 -9.79
CA TYR A 46 -19.58 10.00 -8.98
C TYR A 46 -19.48 11.44 -9.48
N LEU A 47 -18.26 11.89 -9.80
CA LEU A 47 -18.03 13.21 -10.40
C LEU A 47 -18.70 13.36 -11.78
N VAL A 48 -18.65 12.32 -12.62
CA VAL A 48 -19.34 12.30 -13.93
C VAL A 48 -20.85 12.41 -13.74
N ASN A 49 -21.42 11.62 -12.82
CA ASN A 49 -22.86 11.62 -12.54
C ASN A 49 -23.33 12.96 -11.97
N ALA A 50 -22.46 13.66 -11.24
CA ALA A 50 -22.71 15.01 -10.75
C ALA A 50 -22.49 16.11 -11.80
N SER A 51 -22.15 15.77 -13.05
CA SER A 51 -21.87 16.73 -14.14
C SER A 51 -20.73 17.70 -13.82
N ALA A 52 -19.71 17.24 -13.09
CA ALA A 52 -18.47 17.98 -12.86
C ALA A 52 -17.56 17.94 -14.10
N LYS A 53 -16.67 18.93 -14.23
CA LYS A 53 -15.58 18.95 -15.22
C LYS A 53 -14.33 18.37 -14.54
N ILE A 54 -13.88 17.19 -14.95
CA ILE A 54 -12.91 16.40 -14.18
C ILE A 54 -11.50 16.56 -14.76
N ILE A 55 -10.57 17.05 -13.95
CA ILE A 55 -9.16 17.22 -14.29
C ILE A 55 -8.37 16.25 -13.41
N ILE A 56 -7.95 15.13 -13.97
CA ILE A 56 -7.22 14.08 -13.26
C ILE A 56 -5.73 14.40 -13.29
N ILE A 57 -5.11 14.36 -12.11
CA ILE A 57 -3.67 14.47 -11.92
C ILE A 57 -3.13 13.21 -11.21
N SER A 58 -1.97 12.73 -11.66
CA SER A 58 -1.28 11.59 -11.07
C SER A 58 0.22 11.70 -11.29
N HIS A 59 0.97 10.82 -10.61
CA HIS A 59 2.35 10.53 -10.95
C HIS A 59 2.45 9.18 -11.65
N PHE A 60 3.58 8.93 -12.31
CA PHE A 60 3.94 7.61 -12.80
C PHE A 60 5.45 7.37 -12.62
N GLY A 61 5.81 6.27 -11.95
CA GLY A 61 7.20 5.92 -11.66
C GLY A 61 7.98 6.97 -10.87
N ARG A 62 9.30 7.01 -11.12
CA ARG A 62 10.27 7.92 -10.51
C ARG A 62 11.21 8.48 -11.59
N PRO A 63 10.69 9.33 -12.49
CA PRO A 63 11.49 9.90 -13.57
C PRO A 63 12.61 10.79 -13.00
N LYS A 64 13.80 10.72 -13.62
CA LYS A 64 14.87 11.71 -13.39
C LYS A 64 14.80 12.89 -14.37
N ALA A 65 14.14 12.66 -15.49
CA ALA A 65 13.84 13.61 -16.55
C ALA A 65 12.56 13.12 -17.26
N ARG A 66 12.02 13.93 -18.17
CA ARG A 66 10.87 13.55 -18.99
C ARG A 66 11.19 12.28 -19.80
N ASP A 67 10.30 11.30 -19.73
CA ASP A 67 10.47 9.98 -20.34
C ASP A 67 9.12 9.47 -20.86
N ASN A 68 9.03 9.16 -22.14
CA ASN A 68 7.80 8.66 -22.77
C ASN A 68 7.29 7.34 -22.14
N ASN A 69 8.20 6.50 -21.62
CA ASN A 69 7.82 5.27 -20.93
C ASN A 69 7.13 5.54 -19.59
N LEU A 70 7.39 6.71 -19.00
CA LEU A 70 6.79 7.18 -17.75
C LEU A 70 5.74 8.27 -17.98
N SER A 71 5.27 8.45 -19.22
CA SER A 71 4.13 9.32 -19.54
C SER A 71 2.82 8.67 -19.08
N LEU A 72 1.89 9.49 -18.57
CA LEU A 72 0.54 9.05 -18.25
C LEU A 72 -0.31 8.79 -19.50
N LYS A 73 0.17 9.16 -20.69
CA LYS A 73 -0.43 8.76 -21.97
C LYS A 73 -0.61 7.24 -22.07
N ASN A 74 0.31 6.47 -21.48
CA ASN A 74 0.29 5.00 -21.51
C ASN A 74 -0.87 4.39 -20.69
N VAL A 75 -1.61 5.19 -19.91
CA VAL A 75 -2.74 4.76 -19.09
C VAL A 75 -4.09 5.01 -19.78
N ILE A 76 -4.12 5.84 -20.82
CA ILE A 76 -5.36 6.44 -21.35
C ILE A 76 -6.29 5.46 -22.00
N ASP A 77 -5.78 4.55 -22.81
CA ASP A 77 -6.62 3.60 -23.53
C ASP A 77 -7.35 2.70 -22.54
N THR A 78 -6.63 2.15 -21.56
CA THR A 78 -7.20 1.35 -20.47
C THR A 78 -8.18 2.16 -19.61
N LEU A 79 -7.83 3.39 -19.23
CA LEU A 79 -8.71 4.25 -18.43
C LEU A 79 -10.01 4.56 -19.18
N SER A 80 -9.92 4.91 -20.47
CA SER A 80 -11.07 5.23 -21.30
C SER A 80 -11.98 4.01 -21.51
N GLN A 81 -11.38 2.83 -21.70
CA GLN A 81 -12.11 1.57 -21.82
C GLN A 81 -12.84 1.24 -20.51
N LEU A 82 -12.17 1.34 -19.36
CA LEU A 82 -12.77 1.03 -18.05
C LEU A 82 -13.88 2.01 -17.65
N LEU A 83 -13.76 3.28 -18.03
CA LEU A 83 -14.80 4.29 -17.82
C LEU A 83 -15.94 4.23 -18.85
N ASN A 84 -15.76 3.49 -19.94
CA ASN A 84 -16.62 3.55 -21.12
C ASN A 84 -16.88 5.01 -21.58
N LYS A 85 -15.83 5.84 -21.52
CA LYS A 85 -15.92 7.28 -21.78
C LYS A 85 -14.57 7.80 -22.28
N LYS A 86 -14.62 8.76 -23.22
CA LYS A 86 -13.41 9.37 -23.76
C LYS A 86 -12.70 10.20 -22.69
N VAL A 87 -11.42 9.92 -22.47
CA VAL A 87 -10.53 10.75 -21.64
C VAL A 87 -9.57 11.51 -22.54
N LYS A 88 -9.50 12.84 -22.39
CA LYS A 88 -8.59 13.69 -23.18
C LYS A 88 -7.25 13.80 -22.47
N PHE A 89 -6.16 13.45 -23.14
CA PHE A 89 -4.82 13.70 -22.64
C PHE A 89 -4.39 15.14 -22.88
N ILE A 90 -3.72 15.74 -21.90
CA ILE A 90 -2.90 16.93 -22.10
C ILE A 90 -1.48 16.63 -21.65
N ASP A 91 -0.55 16.71 -22.61
CA ASP A 91 0.88 16.44 -22.43
C ASP A 91 1.61 17.59 -21.69
N ASP A 92 1.01 18.11 -20.61
CA ASP A 92 1.53 19.11 -19.69
C ASP A 92 0.68 19.13 -18.40
N CYS A 93 1.19 19.73 -17.32
CA CYS A 93 0.49 19.89 -16.04
C CYS A 93 -0.03 21.31 -15.79
N PHE A 94 0.57 22.32 -16.43
CA PHE A 94 0.16 23.72 -16.28
C PHE A 94 0.45 24.53 -17.54
N GLY A 95 0.17 25.83 -17.50
CA GLY A 95 0.42 26.76 -18.61
C GLY A 95 -0.73 26.85 -19.62
N GLU A 96 -0.50 27.62 -20.67
CA GLU A 96 -1.56 28.08 -21.59
C GLU A 96 -2.28 26.92 -22.29
N LYS A 97 -1.56 25.86 -22.66
CA LYS A 97 -2.13 24.65 -23.29
C LYS A 97 -3.15 23.98 -22.37
N VAL A 98 -2.85 23.87 -21.08
CA VAL A 98 -3.74 23.25 -20.08
C VAL A 98 -4.93 24.16 -19.80
N GLN A 99 -4.69 25.45 -19.60
CA GLN A 99 -5.74 26.44 -19.35
C GLN A 99 -6.78 26.48 -20.48
N ARG A 100 -6.32 26.53 -21.74
CA ARG A 100 -7.22 26.49 -22.91
C ARG A 100 -8.00 25.18 -22.99
N ALA A 101 -7.38 24.06 -22.62
CA ALA A 101 -8.06 22.77 -22.65
C ALA A 101 -9.15 22.67 -21.57
N VAL A 102 -8.90 23.22 -20.39
CA VAL A 102 -9.85 23.28 -19.27
C VAL A 102 -10.98 24.26 -19.54
N SER A 103 -10.70 25.44 -20.14
CA SER A 103 -11.70 26.48 -20.36
C SER A 103 -12.83 26.07 -21.31
N VAL A 104 -12.57 25.10 -22.19
CA VAL A 104 -13.54 24.58 -23.17
C VAL A 104 -14.17 23.26 -22.75
N MET A 105 -13.94 22.80 -21.51
CA MET A 105 -14.57 21.58 -20.99
C MET A 105 -16.07 21.77 -20.83
N ASP A 106 -16.82 20.79 -21.33
CA ASP A 106 -18.24 20.63 -21.06
C ASP A 106 -18.47 19.83 -19.77
N ALA A 107 -19.69 19.90 -19.25
CA ALA A 107 -20.09 19.14 -18.07
C ALA A 107 -19.89 17.63 -18.29
N GLY A 108 -19.21 16.97 -17.35
CA GLY A 108 -18.88 15.55 -17.45
C GLY A 108 -17.65 15.23 -18.33
N ASP A 109 -16.96 16.22 -18.89
CA ASP A 109 -15.68 15.98 -19.57
C ASP A 109 -14.59 15.52 -18.60
N ILE A 110 -13.67 14.69 -19.11
CA ILE A 110 -12.54 14.16 -18.36
C ILE A 110 -11.25 14.48 -19.10
N ILE A 111 -10.35 15.19 -18.41
CA ILE A 111 -8.97 15.43 -18.84
C ILE A 111 -8.03 14.65 -17.91
N LEU A 112 -7.01 14.01 -18.48
CA LEU A 112 -5.84 13.51 -17.75
C LEU A 112 -4.64 14.38 -18.11
N LEU A 113 -4.00 14.97 -17.11
CA LEU A 113 -2.75 15.71 -17.28
C LEU A 113 -1.54 14.76 -17.29
N GLU A 114 -0.40 15.29 -17.72
CA GLU A 114 0.86 14.53 -17.74
C GLU A 114 1.38 14.23 -16.33
N ASN A 115 2.38 13.35 -16.24
CA ASN A 115 3.04 12.91 -15.02
C ASN A 115 3.59 14.10 -14.21
N LEU A 116 3.00 14.31 -13.02
CA LEU A 116 3.40 15.36 -12.08
C LEU A 116 4.89 15.33 -11.73
N ARG A 117 5.53 14.14 -11.75
CA ARG A 117 6.95 14.00 -11.40
C ARG A 117 7.92 14.35 -12.53
N PHE A 118 7.43 14.75 -13.70
CA PHE A 118 8.29 15.45 -14.67
C PHE A 118 8.69 16.85 -14.21
N TYR A 119 8.04 17.37 -13.16
CA TYR A 119 8.33 18.64 -12.52
C TYR A 119 8.94 18.35 -11.15
N LYS A 120 10.18 18.81 -10.91
CA LYS A 120 10.87 18.65 -9.62
C LYS A 120 10.10 19.33 -8.48
N GLU A 121 9.34 20.37 -8.84
CA GLU A 121 8.49 21.18 -7.99
C GLU A 121 7.45 20.34 -7.23
N GLU A 122 6.99 19.23 -7.82
CA GLU A 122 6.06 18.28 -7.18
C GLU A 122 6.65 17.68 -5.90
N GLU A 123 7.85 17.10 -5.99
CA GLU A 123 8.51 16.44 -4.85
C GLU A 123 9.11 17.44 -3.85
N GLN A 124 9.36 18.69 -4.30
CA GLN A 124 9.84 19.80 -3.46
C GLN A 124 8.71 20.50 -2.69
N SER A 125 7.45 20.07 -2.86
CA SER A 125 6.29 20.73 -2.24
C SER A 125 6.16 22.22 -2.61
N ASP A 126 6.56 22.57 -3.83
CA ASP A 126 6.64 23.96 -4.28
C ASP A 126 5.27 24.64 -4.28
N SER A 127 5.22 25.84 -3.69
CA SER A 127 3.98 26.59 -3.53
C SER A 127 3.47 27.19 -4.84
N ASN A 128 4.34 27.59 -5.76
CA ASN A 128 3.93 28.19 -7.02
C ASN A 128 3.34 27.14 -7.96
N PHE A 129 3.96 25.95 -8.01
CA PHE A 129 3.45 24.82 -8.76
C PHE A 129 2.08 24.36 -8.23
N ALA A 130 1.93 24.25 -6.91
CA ALA A 130 0.63 23.96 -6.30
C ALA A 130 -0.44 25.01 -6.64
N LYS A 131 -0.07 26.31 -6.64
CA LYS A 131 -0.99 27.40 -7.01
C LYS A 131 -1.37 27.35 -8.49
N GLN A 132 -0.45 26.99 -9.38
CA GLN A 132 -0.72 26.80 -10.81
C GLN A 132 -1.69 25.64 -11.04
N LEU A 133 -1.48 24.49 -10.40
CA LEU A 133 -2.43 23.38 -10.45
C LEU A 133 -3.80 23.79 -9.91
N ALA A 134 -3.83 24.46 -8.75
CA ALA A 134 -5.05 24.95 -8.12
C ALA A 134 -5.84 25.90 -9.03
N SER A 135 -5.17 26.73 -9.83
CA SER A 135 -5.83 27.68 -10.74
C SER A 135 -6.68 27.02 -11.84
N LEU A 136 -6.58 25.70 -12.02
CA LEU A 136 -7.31 24.95 -13.02
C LEU A 136 -8.72 24.52 -12.57
N ALA A 137 -9.03 24.63 -11.28
CA ALA A 137 -10.25 24.04 -10.72
C ALA A 137 -10.88 24.91 -9.63
N ASP A 138 -12.14 24.63 -9.33
CA ASP A 138 -12.87 25.22 -8.21
C ASP A 138 -12.64 24.43 -6.92
N ILE A 139 -12.45 23.11 -7.04
CA ILE A 139 -12.38 22.16 -5.92
C ILE A 139 -11.24 21.17 -6.16
N TYR A 140 -10.58 20.77 -5.06
CA TYR A 140 -9.61 19.69 -5.04
C TYR A 140 -10.17 18.44 -4.36
N VAL A 141 -9.94 17.29 -4.97
CA VAL A 141 -10.28 15.98 -4.39
C VAL A 141 -9.02 15.15 -4.32
N ASN A 142 -8.62 14.75 -3.10
CA ASN A 142 -7.56 13.78 -2.88
C ASN A 142 -8.15 12.38 -2.78
N ASP A 143 -7.85 11.54 -3.76
CA ASP A 143 -8.21 10.12 -3.79
C ASP A 143 -6.98 9.20 -3.82
N ALA A 144 -5.80 9.76 -3.51
CA ALA A 144 -4.50 9.10 -3.57
C ALA A 144 -3.93 8.82 -2.17
N PHE A 145 -4.57 7.93 -1.40
CA PHE A 145 -4.08 7.53 -0.07
C PHE A 145 -2.63 7.06 -0.09
N SER A 146 -2.25 6.24 -1.08
CA SER A 146 -0.87 5.73 -1.26
C SER A 146 0.18 6.83 -1.36
N CYS A 147 -0.20 8.03 -1.80
CA CYS A 147 0.67 9.19 -1.92
C CYS A 147 0.59 10.12 -0.70
N SER A 148 -0.39 9.93 0.18
CA SER A 148 -0.72 10.86 1.27
C SER A 148 0.24 10.82 2.46
N HIS A 149 1.20 9.89 2.46
CA HIS A 149 2.35 9.89 3.39
C HIS A 149 3.45 10.89 2.99
N ARG A 150 3.30 11.58 1.85
CA ARG A 150 4.28 12.54 1.33
C ARG A 150 3.72 13.93 1.31
N ALA A 151 4.53 14.90 1.71
CA ALA A 151 4.23 16.32 1.60
C ALA A 151 4.57 16.81 0.17
N HIS A 152 3.90 16.29 -0.85
CA HIS A 152 4.08 16.76 -2.22
C HIS A 152 3.18 17.94 -2.55
N ALA A 153 3.54 18.69 -3.61
CA ALA A 153 2.78 19.85 -4.05
C ALA A 153 1.31 19.49 -4.36
N SER A 154 1.10 18.43 -5.15
CA SER A 154 -0.22 17.92 -5.53
C SER A 154 -0.99 17.19 -4.43
N ILE A 155 -0.40 16.99 -3.24
CA ILE A 155 -0.99 16.19 -2.15
C ILE A 155 -1.38 17.08 -0.98
N SER A 156 -0.42 17.77 -0.37
CA SER A 156 -0.64 18.55 0.84
C SER A 156 -0.69 20.05 0.54
N ARG A 157 0.26 20.58 -0.24
CA ARG A 157 0.38 22.02 -0.48
C ARG A 157 -0.81 22.60 -1.25
N ILE A 158 -1.36 21.84 -2.20
CA ILE A 158 -2.50 22.28 -3.01
C ILE A 158 -3.75 22.61 -2.18
N THR A 159 -3.88 21.99 -1.01
CA THR A 159 -5.01 22.21 -0.10
C THR A 159 -5.03 23.61 0.51
N GLU A 160 -3.92 24.35 0.46
CA GLU A 160 -3.86 25.75 0.87
C GLU A 160 -4.65 26.66 -0.08
N PHE A 161 -4.83 26.23 -1.35
CA PHE A 161 -5.38 27.07 -2.42
C PHE A 161 -6.81 26.70 -2.84
N LEU A 162 -7.27 25.46 -2.60
CA LEU A 162 -8.61 25.00 -3.03
C LEU A 162 -9.38 24.29 -1.92
N PRO A 163 -10.71 24.51 -1.80
CA PRO A 163 -11.57 23.65 -1.00
C PRO A 163 -11.27 22.18 -1.31
N SER A 164 -11.00 21.40 -0.26
CA SER A 164 -10.34 20.11 -0.39
C SER A 164 -11.16 19.02 0.27
N TYR A 165 -11.41 17.95 -0.48
CA TYR A 165 -12.24 16.83 -0.04
C TYR A 165 -11.54 15.49 -0.27
N ALA A 166 -11.93 14.47 0.49
CA ALA A 166 -11.52 13.10 0.28
C ALA A 166 -12.39 12.41 -0.78
N GLY A 167 -11.77 11.78 -1.76
CA GLY A 167 -12.44 10.83 -2.66
C GLY A 167 -12.73 9.49 -1.95
N PHE A 168 -13.47 8.60 -2.61
CA PHE A 168 -13.92 7.35 -1.99
C PHE A 168 -12.80 6.37 -1.67
N CYS A 169 -11.77 6.26 -2.52
CA CYS A 169 -10.63 5.40 -2.26
C CYS A 169 -9.88 5.85 -0.99
N LEU A 170 -9.66 7.16 -0.82
CA LEU A 170 -9.04 7.70 0.38
C LEU A 170 -9.94 7.51 1.61
N GLN A 171 -11.25 7.74 1.48
CA GLN A 171 -12.21 7.51 2.58
C GLN A 171 -12.24 6.05 3.02
N ASP A 172 -12.31 5.10 2.09
CA ASP A 172 -12.31 3.67 2.40
C ASP A 172 -11.00 3.24 3.05
N GLU A 173 -9.84 3.69 2.55
CA GLU A 173 -8.55 3.44 3.20
C GLU A 173 -8.57 3.89 4.66
N LEU A 174 -8.99 5.13 4.92
CA LEU A 174 -9.05 5.66 6.28
C LEU A 174 -10.05 4.90 7.16
N LYS A 175 -11.26 4.63 6.66
CA LYS A 175 -12.30 3.89 7.38
C LYS A 175 -11.81 2.51 7.82
N TYR A 176 -11.20 1.75 6.93
CA TYR A 176 -10.72 0.40 7.25
C TYR A 176 -9.47 0.43 8.10
N LEU A 177 -8.55 1.38 7.88
CA LEU A 177 -7.36 1.54 8.71
C LEU A 177 -7.68 2.01 10.12
N GLU A 178 -8.61 2.95 10.29
CA GLU A 178 -9.10 3.34 11.61
C GLU A 178 -9.78 2.17 12.33
N LYS A 179 -10.53 1.33 11.61
CA LYS A 179 -11.09 0.09 12.18
C LYS A 179 -9.98 -0.87 12.62
N ALA A 180 -8.93 -1.05 11.80
CA ALA A 180 -7.75 -1.85 12.09
C ALA A 180 -7.02 -1.36 13.35
N VAL A 181 -6.74 -0.06 13.38
CA VAL A 181 -5.96 0.65 14.41
C VAL A 181 -6.80 0.98 15.64
N SER A 182 -8.12 0.78 15.60
CA SER A 182 -8.95 0.89 16.80
C SER A 182 -8.55 -0.14 17.87
N PHE A 183 -7.89 -1.24 17.45
CA PHE A 183 -7.44 -2.36 18.29
C PHE A 183 -8.51 -2.88 19.28
N LYS A 184 -9.80 -2.72 18.95
CA LYS A 184 -10.92 -3.05 19.84
C LYS A 184 -11.20 -4.56 19.90
N ALA A 185 -11.06 -5.26 18.78
CA ALA A 185 -11.38 -6.68 18.69
C ALA A 185 -10.11 -7.53 18.87
N LYS A 186 -9.86 -7.93 20.12
CA LYS A 186 -8.75 -8.81 20.53
C LYS A 186 -9.15 -10.29 20.52
N PRO A 187 -8.20 -11.23 20.31
CA PRO A 187 -6.77 -11.01 20.06
C PRO A 187 -6.48 -10.43 18.66
N ILE A 188 -5.39 -9.68 18.57
CA ILE A 188 -4.92 -9.03 17.34
C ILE A 188 -3.57 -9.63 16.96
N THR A 189 -3.50 -10.11 15.72
CA THR A 189 -2.26 -10.60 15.13
C THR A 189 -1.79 -9.63 14.06
N ALA A 190 -0.50 -9.34 14.03
CA ALA A 190 0.17 -8.75 12.88
C ALA A 190 1.15 -9.75 12.27
N ILE A 191 1.15 -9.87 10.94
CA ILE A 191 2.14 -10.60 10.16
C ILE A 191 2.99 -9.60 9.40
N VAL A 192 4.30 -9.62 9.64
CA VAL A 192 5.25 -8.76 8.94
C VAL A 192 6.33 -9.61 8.31
N GLY A 193 6.35 -9.61 6.97
CA GLY A 193 7.31 -10.35 6.17
C GLY A 193 8.17 -9.47 5.26
N GLY A 194 8.80 -10.06 4.25
CA GLY A 194 9.68 -9.37 3.30
C GLY A 194 11.17 -9.38 3.66
N ALA A 195 11.98 -8.64 2.90
CA ALA A 195 13.44 -8.77 2.94
C ALA A 195 14.16 -7.78 3.88
N LYS A 196 13.75 -6.51 3.91
CA LYS A 196 14.52 -5.42 4.56
C LYS A 196 13.89 -4.97 5.87
N ILE A 197 14.40 -5.48 7.00
CA ILE A 197 13.98 -5.04 8.34
C ILE A 197 14.20 -3.54 8.56
N SER A 198 15.25 -2.94 8.00
CA SER A 198 15.55 -1.51 8.22
C SER A 198 14.42 -0.56 7.77
N THR A 199 13.61 -0.99 6.80
CA THR A 199 12.45 -0.23 6.32
C THR A 199 11.20 -0.41 7.18
N LYS A 200 11.20 -1.39 8.11
CA LYS A 200 10.03 -1.77 8.91
C LYS A 200 10.22 -1.62 10.42
N ILE A 201 11.38 -1.15 10.90
CA ILE A 201 11.67 -1.02 12.34
C ILE A 201 10.58 -0.22 13.07
N LYS A 202 10.24 0.97 12.56
CA LYS A 202 9.21 1.83 13.18
C LYS A 202 7.86 1.12 13.28
N VAL A 203 7.45 0.46 12.20
CA VAL A 203 6.21 -0.33 12.15
C VAL A 203 6.25 -1.46 13.18
N LEU A 204 7.36 -2.22 13.25
CA LEU A 204 7.51 -3.32 14.20
C LEU A 204 7.41 -2.82 15.64
N MET A 205 8.12 -1.74 15.99
CA MET A 205 8.01 -1.10 17.30
C MET A 205 6.58 -0.67 17.62
N LYS A 206 5.86 -0.08 16.65
CA LYS A 206 4.49 0.35 16.89
C LYS A 206 3.52 -0.80 17.05
N LEU A 207 3.69 -1.85 16.25
CA LEU A 207 2.86 -3.04 16.32
C LEU A 207 3.06 -3.76 17.65
N THR A 208 4.29 -3.90 18.16
CA THR A 208 4.54 -4.56 19.45
C THR A 208 3.90 -3.83 20.63
N GLU A 209 3.59 -2.53 20.52
CA GLU A 209 2.80 -1.80 21.52
C GLU A 209 1.29 -2.11 21.49
N LYS A 210 0.78 -2.66 20.40
CA LYS A 210 -0.66 -2.67 20.09
C LYS A 210 -1.26 -4.05 19.84
N VAL A 211 -0.47 -4.99 19.32
CA VAL A 211 -0.95 -6.33 18.95
C VAL A 211 -0.63 -7.35 20.05
N ASP A 212 -1.41 -8.42 20.07
CA ASP A 212 -1.19 -9.53 21.02
C ASP A 212 -0.16 -10.54 20.45
N TYR A 213 -0.11 -10.68 19.12
CA TYR A 213 0.87 -11.52 18.41
C TYR A 213 1.52 -10.77 17.24
N LEU A 214 2.85 -10.78 17.19
CA LEU A 214 3.63 -10.31 16.04
C LEU A 214 4.34 -11.50 15.39
N VAL A 215 3.80 -11.95 14.26
CA VAL A 215 4.36 -13.04 13.45
C VAL A 215 5.34 -12.46 12.44
N LEU A 216 6.55 -13.01 12.41
CA LEU A 216 7.62 -12.58 11.52
C LEU A 216 7.90 -13.65 10.47
N GLY A 217 7.98 -13.23 9.22
CA GLY A 217 8.32 -14.09 8.09
C GLY A 217 9.39 -13.46 7.19
N GLY A 218 9.71 -14.16 6.10
CA GLY A 218 10.73 -13.73 5.14
C GLY A 218 12.10 -13.53 5.79
N ALA A 219 12.93 -12.69 5.17
CA ALA A 219 14.26 -12.44 5.72
C ALA A 219 14.25 -11.58 6.99
N ILE A 220 13.15 -10.89 7.29
CA ILE A 220 12.97 -10.24 8.60
C ILE A 220 13.07 -11.29 9.71
N ALA A 221 12.43 -12.44 9.58
CA ALA A 221 12.54 -13.52 10.56
C ALA A 221 13.98 -14.01 10.75
N ASN A 222 14.78 -14.08 9.68
CA ASN A 222 16.20 -14.48 9.75
C ASN A 222 17.03 -13.56 10.66
N ASN A 223 16.71 -12.26 10.72
CA ASN A 223 17.37 -11.33 11.64
C ASN A 223 17.11 -11.72 13.11
N PHE A 224 15.87 -12.10 13.44
CA PHE A 224 15.51 -12.52 14.80
C PHE A 224 16.06 -13.91 15.16
N LEU A 225 16.11 -14.83 14.18
CA LEU A 225 16.74 -16.13 14.35
C LEU A 225 18.24 -15.98 14.63
N SER A 226 18.94 -15.18 13.82
CA SER A 226 20.37 -14.88 14.02
C SER A 226 20.64 -14.19 15.36
N PHE A 227 19.82 -13.20 15.74
CA PHE A 227 19.87 -12.55 17.05
C PHE A 227 19.67 -13.53 18.22
N SER A 228 18.86 -14.57 18.01
CA SER A 228 18.66 -15.67 18.97
C SER A 228 19.73 -16.77 18.88
N LYS A 229 20.83 -16.52 18.18
CA LYS A 229 21.98 -17.43 17.96
C LYS A 229 21.62 -18.72 17.22
N VAL A 230 20.55 -18.72 16.44
CA VAL A 230 20.20 -19.82 15.54
C VAL A 230 21.11 -19.76 14.30
N ASN A 231 21.64 -20.90 13.85
CA ASN A 231 22.35 -20.98 12.59
C ASN A 231 21.37 -20.70 11.44
N ILE A 232 21.62 -19.68 10.63
CA ILE A 232 20.80 -19.35 9.46
C ILE A 232 21.51 -19.71 8.14
N GLY A 233 22.66 -20.37 8.19
CA GLY A 233 23.45 -20.72 7.00
C GLY A 233 23.81 -19.49 6.17
N LYS A 234 23.51 -19.54 4.87
CA LYS A 234 23.73 -18.45 3.89
C LYS A 234 22.51 -17.54 3.72
N SER A 235 21.53 -17.63 4.61
CA SER A 235 20.29 -16.86 4.49
C SER A 235 20.54 -15.36 4.62
N PHE A 236 19.76 -14.56 3.89
CA PHE A 236 19.85 -13.11 3.97
C PHE A 236 19.40 -12.61 5.35
N PHE A 237 20.18 -11.70 5.94
CA PHE A 237 19.85 -10.88 7.09
C PHE A 237 20.60 -9.54 6.99
N GLN A 238 20.24 -8.56 7.82
CA GLN A 238 20.91 -7.27 7.88
C GLN A 238 21.81 -7.20 9.11
N ASN A 239 23.10 -6.91 8.90
CA ASN A 239 24.04 -6.66 10.00
C ASN A 239 23.79 -5.31 10.68
N GLY A 240 24.22 -5.19 11.94
CA GLY A 240 24.21 -3.92 12.68
C GLY A 240 22.83 -3.45 13.13
N VAL A 241 21.89 -4.38 13.28
CA VAL A 241 20.52 -4.10 13.75
C VAL A 241 20.23 -4.70 15.14
N ASP A 242 21.23 -5.24 15.83
CA ASP A 242 21.05 -5.97 17.09
C ASP A 242 20.42 -5.10 18.19
N ASP A 243 20.88 -3.85 18.35
CA ASP A 243 20.29 -2.88 19.29
C ASP A 243 18.81 -2.61 18.97
N LEU A 244 18.47 -2.58 17.68
CA LEU A 244 17.10 -2.36 17.22
C LEU A 244 16.22 -3.58 17.51
N LEU A 245 16.74 -4.80 17.29
CA LEU A 245 16.05 -6.04 17.62
C LEU A 245 15.81 -6.16 19.13
N HIS A 246 16.82 -5.82 19.94
CA HIS A 246 16.70 -5.77 21.39
C HIS A 246 15.55 -4.84 21.82
N ASN A 247 15.50 -3.62 21.27
CA ASN A 247 14.44 -2.66 21.57
C ASN A 247 13.04 -3.17 21.17
N ILE A 248 12.93 -3.87 20.03
CA ILE A 248 11.65 -4.47 19.59
C ILE A 248 11.21 -5.55 20.58
N VAL A 249 12.12 -6.44 20.99
CA VAL A 249 11.83 -7.52 21.95
C VAL A 249 11.44 -6.97 23.32
N GLU A 250 12.18 -5.97 23.82
CA GLU A 250 11.87 -5.31 25.09
C GLU A 250 10.49 -4.64 25.06
N THR A 251 10.19 -3.92 23.97
CA THR A 251 8.88 -3.28 23.78
C THR A 251 7.76 -4.32 23.71
N ALA A 252 7.98 -5.44 23.04
CA ALA A 252 7.01 -6.52 22.96
C ALA A 252 6.73 -7.13 24.34
N ASN A 253 7.78 -7.44 25.11
CA ASN A 253 7.65 -7.96 26.47
C ASN A 253 6.91 -6.99 27.39
N LYS A 254 7.24 -5.70 27.33
CA LYS A 254 6.58 -4.65 28.12
C LYS A 254 5.08 -4.54 27.84
N ASN A 255 4.66 -4.82 26.61
CA ASN A 255 3.28 -4.70 26.16
C ASN A 255 2.53 -6.03 26.05
N ASN A 256 3.11 -7.14 26.54
CA ASN A 256 2.57 -8.49 26.43
C ASN A 256 2.29 -8.94 24.99
N CYS A 257 3.04 -8.42 24.02
CA CYS A 257 3.01 -8.88 22.64
C CYS A 257 3.92 -10.10 22.48
N LYS A 258 3.38 -11.23 22.03
CA LYS A 258 4.19 -12.41 21.71
C LYS A 258 4.78 -12.29 20.31
N ILE A 259 6.11 -12.16 20.21
CA ILE A 259 6.82 -12.29 18.94
C ILE A 259 6.89 -13.77 18.55
N VAL A 260 6.49 -14.09 17.33
CA VAL A 260 6.47 -15.45 16.76
C VAL A 260 7.43 -15.49 15.60
N VAL A 261 8.50 -16.27 15.75
CA VAL A 261 9.49 -16.56 14.72
C VAL A 261 9.35 -18.03 14.28
N PRO A 262 9.84 -18.40 13.08
CA PRO A 262 9.76 -19.79 12.60
C PRO A 262 10.47 -20.79 13.52
N GLU A 263 9.87 -21.96 13.72
CA GLU A 263 10.45 -23.11 14.43
C GLU A 263 11.01 -24.17 13.46
N ASP A 264 10.55 -24.10 12.21
CA ASP A 264 11.02 -24.86 11.08
C ASP A 264 10.92 -24.01 9.81
N VAL A 265 11.74 -24.33 8.83
CA VAL A 265 11.96 -23.53 7.63
C VAL A 265 12.11 -24.44 6.42
N LEU A 266 11.77 -23.90 5.25
CA LEU A 266 12.14 -24.49 3.96
C LEU A 266 13.40 -23.82 3.45
N VAL A 267 14.40 -24.63 3.15
CA VAL A 267 15.70 -24.18 2.67
C VAL A 267 15.99 -24.64 1.25
N ALA A 268 16.67 -23.80 0.49
CA ALA A 268 17.43 -24.19 -0.69
C ALA A 268 18.82 -24.66 -0.27
N VAL A 269 19.35 -25.67 -0.97
CA VAL A 269 20.70 -26.20 -0.73
C VAL A 269 21.56 -25.93 -1.96
N ASN A 270 22.80 -25.46 -1.77
CA ASN A 270 23.74 -25.18 -2.86
C ASN A 270 23.18 -24.21 -3.94
N SER A 271 22.33 -23.27 -3.52
CA SER A 271 21.65 -22.31 -4.41
C SER A 271 20.73 -22.94 -5.46
N ASP A 272 20.30 -24.19 -5.25
CA ASP A 272 19.24 -24.81 -6.05
C ASP A 272 17.86 -24.40 -5.48
N TYR A 273 17.15 -23.57 -6.23
CA TYR A 273 15.83 -23.06 -5.88
C TYR A 273 14.67 -23.89 -6.46
N SER A 274 14.96 -25.01 -7.13
CA SER A 274 13.94 -25.86 -7.75
C SER A 274 13.23 -26.79 -6.77
N THR A 275 13.88 -27.10 -5.65
CA THR A 275 13.35 -27.97 -4.59
C THR A 275 13.56 -27.33 -3.22
N SER A 276 12.74 -27.73 -2.25
CA SER A 276 12.82 -27.26 -0.88
C SER A 276 13.09 -28.42 0.07
N ILE A 277 13.96 -28.22 1.06
CA ILE A 277 14.17 -29.16 2.16
C ILE A 277 13.65 -28.54 3.45
N SER A 278 12.85 -29.30 4.21
CA SER A 278 12.38 -28.85 5.52
C SER A 278 13.48 -29.07 6.57
N ARG A 279 13.78 -28.03 7.34
CA ARG A 279 14.71 -28.06 8.48
C ARG A 279 14.02 -27.51 9.72
N ARG A 280 14.24 -28.16 10.86
CA ARG A 280 14.04 -27.52 12.17
C ARG A 280 15.09 -26.42 12.33
N THR A 281 14.77 -25.35 13.08
CA THR A 281 15.71 -24.25 13.32
C THR A 281 17.05 -24.71 13.91
N GLU A 282 17.04 -25.78 14.71
CA GLU A 282 18.24 -26.35 15.32
C GLU A 282 19.09 -27.19 14.36
N SER A 283 18.58 -27.48 13.15
CA SER A 283 19.18 -28.40 12.18
C SER A 283 19.56 -27.74 10.85
N ILE A 284 19.59 -26.41 10.82
CA ILE A 284 20.01 -25.64 9.64
C ILE A 284 21.52 -25.78 9.45
N LEU A 285 21.93 -26.08 8.22
CA LEU A 285 23.33 -26.27 7.86
C LEU A 285 23.95 -24.98 7.27
N ASP A 286 25.27 -24.87 7.32
CA ASP A 286 26.01 -23.67 6.85
C ASP A 286 25.77 -23.33 5.37
N GLY A 287 25.43 -24.33 4.55
CA GLY A 287 25.14 -24.14 3.13
C GLY A 287 23.68 -23.82 2.81
N ASP A 288 22.79 -23.91 3.79
CA ASP A 288 21.35 -23.75 3.61
C ASP A 288 20.97 -22.27 3.42
N ILE A 289 19.96 -22.01 2.60
CA ILE A 289 19.36 -20.67 2.40
C ILE A 289 17.87 -20.78 2.72
N ILE A 290 17.43 -20.14 3.80
CA ILE A 290 16.03 -20.06 4.25
C ILE A 290 15.24 -19.16 3.30
N LEU A 291 14.15 -19.70 2.75
CA LEU A 291 13.33 -19.00 1.77
C LEU A 291 11.83 -19.05 2.06
N ASP A 292 11.37 -19.94 2.94
CA ASP A 292 9.98 -19.99 3.38
C ASP A 292 9.88 -20.62 4.78
N ILE A 293 8.74 -20.46 5.42
CA ILE A 293 8.45 -21.13 6.69
C ILE A 293 8.14 -22.62 6.45
N GLY A 294 8.48 -23.46 7.43
CA GLY A 294 8.17 -24.88 7.39
C GLY A 294 6.71 -25.20 7.77
N PRO A 295 6.28 -26.45 7.57
CA PRO A 295 4.91 -26.89 7.84
C PRO A 295 4.49 -26.77 9.32
N GLN A 296 5.41 -26.94 10.26
CA GLN A 296 5.08 -26.80 11.68
C GLN A 296 4.81 -25.34 12.05
N THR A 297 5.66 -24.43 11.56
CA THR A 297 5.49 -22.99 11.71
C THR A 297 4.18 -22.53 11.08
N LEU A 298 3.84 -23.05 9.89
CA LEU A 298 2.55 -22.78 9.26
C LEU A 298 1.38 -23.20 10.17
N SER A 299 1.44 -24.40 10.76
CA SER A 299 0.42 -24.88 11.71
C SER A 299 0.29 -23.98 12.96
N THR A 300 1.41 -23.56 13.53
CA THR A 300 1.44 -22.63 14.68
C THR A 300 0.81 -21.29 14.31
N ILE A 301 1.21 -20.69 13.20
CA ILE A 301 0.64 -19.41 12.70
C ILE A 301 -0.86 -19.57 12.44
N SER A 302 -1.27 -20.67 11.84
CA SER A 302 -2.69 -20.98 11.56
C SER A 302 -3.53 -21.00 12.82
N SER A 303 -3.02 -21.63 13.88
CA SER A 303 -3.69 -21.71 15.18
C SER A 303 -3.81 -20.34 15.84
N ILE A 304 -2.77 -19.52 15.74
CA ILE A 304 -2.79 -18.13 16.24
C ILE A 304 -3.86 -17.33 15.49
N ILE A 305 -3.85 -17.35 14.16
CA ILE A 305 -4.82 -16.62 13.34
C ILE A 305 -6.26 -17.06 13.64
N ALA A 306 -6.50 -18.38 13.80
CA ALA A 306 -7.81 -18.91 14.14
C ALA A 306 -8.33 -18.43 15.50
N SER A 307 -7.44 -18.11 16.44
CA SER A 307 -7.81 -17.54 17.75
C SER A 307 -8.01 -16.02 17.73
N SER A 308 -7.49 -15.35 16.72
CA SER A 308 -7.53 -13.88 16.59
C SER A 308 -8.85 -13.38 16.01
N LYS A 309 -9.20 -12.14 16.38
CA LYS A 309 -10.37 -11.42 15.85
C LYS A 309 -9.98 -10.44 14.76
N THR A 310 -8.76 -9.92 14.80
CA THR A 310 -8.23 -8.99 13.81
C THR A 310 -6.86 -9.45 13.35
N LEU A 311 -6.63 -9.40 12.04
CA LEU A 311 -5.33 -9.64 11.42
C LEU A 311 -4.89 -8.43 10.62
N LEU A 312 -3.65 -7.99 10.85
CA LEU A 312 -2.91 -7.07 9.99
C LEU A 312 -1.84 -7.87 9.24
N TRP A 313 -1.71 -7.72 7.93
CA TRP A 313 -0.64 -8.40 7.19
C TRP A 313 0.07 -7.46 6.22
N ASN A 314 1.38 -7.35 6.37
CA ASN A 314 2.26 -6.68 5.41
C ASN A 314 3.53 -7.48 5.06
N GLY A 315 3.61 -7.91 3.80
CA GLY A 315 4.75 -8.59 3.20
C GLY A 315 4.66 -10.12 3.29
N PRO A 316 5.11 -10.85 2.26
CA PRO A 316 5.05 -12.31 2.21
C PRO A 316 5.99 -12.93 3.25
N ILE A 317 5.66 -14.15 3.70
CA ILE A 317 6.43 -14.87 4.72
C ILE A 317 7.48 -15.80 4.13
N GLY A 318 7.50 -15.95 2.80
CA GLY A 318 8.50 -16.67 2.03
C GLY A 318 8.63 -16.09 0.61
N VAL A 319 9.56 -16.62 -0.18
CA VAL A 319 9.83 -16.20 -1.57
C VAL A 319 8.87 -16.91 -2.53
N PHE A 320 7.62 -16.47 -2.48
CA PHE A 320 6.48 -17.11 -3.16
C PHE A 320 6.58 -17.10 -4.69
N GLU A 321 7.47 -16.30 -5.26
CA GLU A 321 7.80 -16.30 -6.68
C GLU A 321 8.45 -17.61 -7.14
N HIS A 322 9.04 -18.37 -6.20
CA HIS A 322 9.52 -19.73 -6.44
C HIS A 322 8.52 -20.75 -5.88
N LEU A 323 8.00 -21.62 -6.74
CA LEU A 323 6.97 -22.61 -6.36
C LEU A 323 7.37 -23.50 -5.17
N ALA A 324 8.65 -23.86 -5.08
CA ALA A 324 9.19 -24.65 -3.96
C ALA A 324 9.14 -23.91 -2.60
N PHE A 325 9.00 -22.58 -2.60
CA PHE A 325 9.04 -21.71 -1.42
C PHE A 325 7.80 -20.81 -1.30
N ALA A 326 6.69 -21.23 -1.92
CA ALA A 326 5.42 -20.52 -1.90
C ALA A 326 4.44 -21.04 -0.85
N SER A 327 4.72 -22.23 -0.28
CA SER A 327 3.76 -22.98 0.53
C SER A 327 3.32 -22.25 1.80
N GLY A 328 4.23 -21.56 2.49
CA GLY A 328 3.93 -20.79 3.68
C GLY A 328 3.05 -19.60 3.35
N THR A 329 3.48 -18.75 2.42
CA THR A 329 2.72 -17.55 2.03
C THR A 329 1.32 -17.91 1.51
N ILE A 330 1.22 -18.88 0.59
CA ILE A 330 -0.08 -19.32 0.06
C ILE A 330 -0.93 -19.99 1.14
N GLY A 331 -0.32 -20.81 2.00
CA GLY A 331 -1.01 -21.50 3.09
C GLY A 331 -1.66 -20.52 4.05
N VAL A 332 -0.92 -19.50 4.49
CA VAL A 332 -1.46 -18.45 5.37
C VAL A 332 -2.55 -17.65 4.64
N MET A 333 -2.36 -17.24 3.38
CA MET A 333 -3.37 -16.50 2.60
C MET A 333 -4.72 -17.25 2.56
N LYS A 334 -4.70 -18.56 2.28
CA LYS A 334 -5.90 -19.39 2.21
C LYS A 334 -6.63 -19.48 3.54
N ILE A 335 -5.90 -19.63 4.65
CA ILE A 335 -6.49 -19.72 5.99
C ILE A 335 -7.13 -18.40 6.40
N VAL A 336 -6.47 -17.29 6.09
CA VAL A 336 -7.00 -15.94 6.35
C VAL A 336 -8.28 -15.71 5.56
N SER A 337 -8.29 -16.07 4.27
CA SER A 337 -9.48 -15.98 3.42
C SER A 337 -10.64 -16.81 3.98
N ASP A 338 -10.40 -18.07 4.30
CA ASP A 338 -11.38 -18.98 4.87
C ASP A 338 -12.04 -18.43 6.15
N LEU A 339 -11.22 -17.89 7.07
CA LEU A 339 -11.71 -17.33 8.34
C LEU A 339 -12.45 -16.01 8.14
N THR A 340 -12.06 -15.24 7.14
CA THR A 340 -12.74 -14.00 6.76
C THR A 340 -14.12 -14.29 6.20
N HIS A 341 -14.25 -15.21 5.25
CA HIS A 341 -15.53 -15.64 4.69
C HIS A 341 -16.47 -16.21 5.75
N LYS A 342 -15.93 -16.89 6.76
CA LYS A 342 -16.69 -17.40 7.91
C LYS A 342 -17.09 -16.30 8.91
N GLY A 343 -16.73 -15.03 8.66
CA GLY A 343 -16.99 -13.90 9.56
C GLY A 343 -16.26 -13.99 10.91
N LYS A 344 -15.24 -14.85 11.01
CA LYS A 344 -14.49 -15.08 12.26
C LYS A 344 -13.31 -14.14 12.44
N LEU A 345 -12.81 -13.58 11.33
CA LEU A 345 -11.62 -12.74 11.29
C LEU A 345 -11.88 -11.46 10.48
N THR A 346 -11.54 -10.31 11.06
CA THR A 346 -11.35 -9.07 10.29
C THR A 346 -9.93 -9.05 9.75
N SER A 347 -9.75 -9.24 8.44
CA SER A 347 -8.44 -9.33 7.79
C SER A 347 -8.12 -8.08 6.97
N ILE A 348 -7.02 -7.43 7.32
CA ILE A 348 -6.57 -6.20 6.68
C ILE A 348 -5.16 -6.42 6.15
N ILE A 349 -5.05 -6.43 4.84
CA ILE A 349 -3.80 -6.73 4.13
C ILE A 349 -3.32 -5.47 3.42
N GLY A 350 -2.03 -5.19 3.48
CA GLY A 350 -1.45 -4.04 2.78
C GLY A 350 -0.05 -4.31 2.29
N GLY A 351 0.33 -3.66 1.19
CA GLY A 351 1.66 -3.77 0.57
C GLY A 351 1.62 -4.40 -0.82
N GLY A 352 2.46 -3.91 -1.73
CA GLY A 352 2.51 -4.41 -3.12
C GLY A 352 2.82 -5.90 -3.21
N ASP A 353 3.80 -6.37 -2.45
CA ASP A 353 4.17 -7.81 -2.46
C ASP A 353 3.05 -8.69 -1.89
N SER A 354 2.27 -8.17 -0.94
CA SER A 354 1.10 -8.88 -0.41
C SER A 354 -0.03 -8.98 -1.44
N LEU A 355 -0.23 -7.97 -2.29
CA LEU A 355 -1.17 -8.03 -3.42
C LEU A 355 -0.74 -9.10 -4.43
N SER A 356 0.54 -9.15 -4.78
CA SER A 356 1.09 -10.19 -5.64
C SER A 356 0.91 -11.59 -5.03
N ALA A 357 1.09 -11.73 -3.71
CA ALA A 357 0.87 -12.98 -3.00
C ALA A 357 -0.61 -13.41 -2.97
N ILE A 358 -1.56 -12.48 -2.88
CA ILE A 358 -3.00 -12.76 -3.00
C ILE A 358 -3.30 -13.40 -4.37
N SER A 359 -2.80 -12.77 -5.44
CA SER A 359 -2.96 -13.29 -6.81
C SER A 359 -2.31 -14.66 -6.98
N ALA A 360 -1.08 -14.84 -6.48
CA ALA A 360 -0.37 -16.13 -6.52
C ALA A 360 -1.11 -17.25 -5.74
N ALA A 361 -1.87 -16.89 -4.70
CA ALA A 361 -2.72 -17.83 -3.98
C ALA A 361 -4.02 -18.19 -4.70
N GLY A 362 -4.32 -17.55 -5.84
CA GLY A 362 -5.57 -17.69 -6.58
C GLY A 362 -6.75 -16.97 -5.92
N LEU A 363 -6.46 -15.96 -5.10
CA LEU A 363 -7.44 -15.18 -4.35
C LEU A 363 -7.55 -13.77 -4.92
N THR A 364 -8.55 -13.04 -4.44
CA THR A 364 -8.86 -11.65 -4.82
C THR A 364 -8.95 -10.77 -3.58
N ASP A 365 -9.06 -9.46 -3.78
CA ASP A 365 -9.30 -8.50 -2.70
C ASP A 365 -10.60 -8.78 -1.92
N LYS A 366 -11.59 -9.38 -2.58
CA LYS A 366 -12.89 -9.77 -1.99
C LYS A 366 -12.81 -10.95 -1.03
N ASP A 367 -11.69 -11.66 -1.01
CA ASP A 367 -11.46 -12.78 -0.10
C ASP A 367 -11.02 -12.32 1.30
N PHE A 368 -10.84 -11.00 1.48
CA PHE A 368 -10.39 -10.38 2.71
C PHE A 368 -11.35 -9.28 3.14
N THR A 369 -11.27 -8.83 4.40
CA THR A 369 -12.14 -7.72 4.84
C THR A 369 -11.74 -6.43 4.16
N TYR A 370 -10.43 -6.22 3.99
CA TYR A 370 -9.92 -5.08 3.26
C TYR A 370 -8.50 -5.31 2.75
N VAL A 371 -8.24 -4.87 1.52
CA VAL A 371 -6.91 -4.90 0.92
C VAL A 371 -6.49 -3.49 0.52
N SER A 372 -5.47 -2.97 1.17
CA SER A 372 -4.93 -1.63 0.96
C SER A 372 -3.97 -1.61 -0.23
N THR A 373 -4.13 -0.59 -1.07
CA THR A 373 -3.14 -0.27 -2.13
C THR A 373 -2.14 0.80 -1.71
N GLY A 374 -2.22 1.23 -0.44
CA GLY A 374 -1.41 2.30 0.14
C GLY A 374 0.09 2.03 0.16
N GLY A 375 0.52 0.76 0.11
CA GLY A 375 1.94 0.42 0.09
C GLY A 375 2.69 0.98 1.31
N GLY A 376 3.61 1.93 1.09
CA GLY A 376 4.30 2.64 2.17
C GLY A 376 3.36 3.45 3.06
N ALA A 377 2.32 4.08 2.50
CA ALA A 377 1.32 4.84 3.27
C ALA A 377 0.60 3.97 4.31
N PHE A 378 0.35 2.70 3.99
CA PHE A 378 -0.22 1.74 4.92
C PHE A 378 0.69 1.52 6.13
N LEU A 379 2.00 1.41 5.89
CA LEU A 379 3.00 1.20 6.94
C LEU A 379 3.23 2.44 7.79
N ASP A 380 3.31 3.61 7.16
CA ASP A 380 3.48 4.88 7.87
C ASP A 380 2.25 5.13 8.77
N TRP A 381 1.03 4.86 8.25
CA TRP A 381 -0.20 4.90 9.05
C TRP A 381 -0.15 3.95 10.25
N LEU A 382 0.23 2.68 10.05
CA LEU A 382 0.36 1.71 11.14
C LEU A 382 1.44 2.10 12.16
N SER A 383 2.47 2.82 11.74
CA SER A 383 3.51 3.36 12.62
C SER A 383 3.01 4.56 13.45
N GLY A 384 1.85 5.12 13.09
CA GLY A 384 1.34 6.36 13.68
C GLY A 384 2.10 7.61 13.21
N ASP A 385 2.83 7.51 12.10
CA ASP A 385 3.47 8.67 11.48
C ASP A 385 2.39 9.63 10.97
N GLU A 386 2.65 10.94 11.03
CA GLU A 386 1.75 11.92 10.44
C GLU A 386 1.66 11.69 8.93
N MET A 387 0.45 11.78 8.38
CA MET A 387 0.18 11.60 6.97
C MET A 387 -0.14 12.96 6.36
N PRO A 388 0.82 13.67 5.72
CA PRO A 388 0.66 15.06 5.32
C PRO A 388 -0.58 15.30 4.45
N GLY A 389 -0.89 14.39 3.52
CA GLY A 389 -2.06 14.50 2.66
C GLY A 389 -3.39 14.30 3.41
N VAL A 390 -3.40 13.53 4.50
CA VAL A 390 -4.58 13.35 5.35
C VAL A 390 -4.74 14.53 6.31
N ALA A 391 -3.65 14.94 6.96
CA ALA A 391 -3.61 16.08 7.87
C ALA A 391 -4.01 17.39 7.16
N ALA A 392 -3.60 17.56 5.90
CA ALA A 392 -3.97 18.69 5.06
C ALA A 392 -5.49 18.81 4.85
N LEU A 393 -6.21 17.68 4.73
CA LEU A 393 -7.67 17.68 4.58
C LEU A 393 -8.41 17.97 5.90
N GLN A 394 -7.79 17.67 7.05
CA GLN A 394 -8.38 17.90 8.37
C GLN A 394 -8.38 19.37 8.80
N LYS A 395 -7.41 20.16 8.32
CA LYS A 395 -7.18 21.54 8.78
C LYS A 395 -8.18 22.57 8.25
N ARG A 396 -9.16 22.18 7.43
CA ARG A 396 -10.03 23.13 6.70
C ARG A 396 -11.51 23.02 7.08
N LEU A 397 -11.82 23.32 8.34
CA LEU A 397 -13.17 23.68 8.79
C LEU A 397 -13.10 25.12 9.33
N ASP A 398 -13.03 26.09 8.42
CA ASP A 398 -13.30 27.50 8.73
C ASP A 398 -14.56 27.93 7.96
#